data_AF-A0A2M8KMU1-F1
#
_entry.id   AF-A0A2M8KMU1-F1
#
_cell.length_a   1.000
_cell.length_b   1.000
_cell.length_c   1.000
_cell.angle_alpha   90.00
_cell.angle_beta   90.00
_cell.angle_gamma   90.00
#
_symmetry.space_group_name_H-M   'P 1'
#
loop_
_entity.id
_entity.type
_entity.pdbx_description
1 polymer ?
#
loop_
_entity_poly.entity_id
_entity_poly.type
_entity_poly.pdbx_seq_one_letter_code
_entity_poly.pdbx_strand_id
1 'polypeptide(L)'
;AIIDGKEHIIHPVPDKDLPVELPYEVDFTPRGKPPLATNEKWLKVKCPRCGREAKRDTETLDTFFDSAWYWFRYLSPHHNKAPFDIEIAKKLTPVDVYFGGAEHTLGHTLYARFFTKMFQDWGLINYDEFALKRVQHGIVLGPDGNKMSKSKGNVVNPDDQVTEYGADTVRMYLCFMMPYEGTGPWSDQTIAGVNRFLNRIWKVYHQAYEQNRREHLRCEGAKREHLGGESGSGENKQLVNKLNKTIEKVTRDIEKIKMNTAIAAMMEFLNEWEATLATASVAKRLAVKNAKKFLQILAPFAPFISEEIWRNVFAEKISIHLTNWPVAEKVTDEEIIIPVQVNGKLRATVVIQKSKIKNQKEIEELSLKNDKIKKYLTGKPKKIIYIPGKIINFIIN
;
A
#
# COMPACT_ATOMS: atom_id res chain seq x y z
N ALA A 1 44.10 -20.69 -16.65
CA ALA A 1 44.31 -19.56 -15.72
C ALA A 1 45.71 -19.67 -15.13
N ILE A 2 46.36 -18.54 -14.85
CA ILE A 2 47.62 -18.51 -14.10
C ILE A 2 47.26 -18.24 -12.64
N ILE A 3 47.57 -19.18 -11.75
CA ILE A 3 47.33 -19.07 -10.31
C ILE A 3 48.67 -19.35 -9.62
N ASP A 4 49.10 -18.46 -8.73
CA ASP A 4 50.41 -18.54 -8.05
C ASP A 4 51.60 -18.77 -9.02
N GLY A 5 51.55 -18.14 -10.20
CA GLY A 5 52.58 -18.24 -11.23
C GLY A 5 52.63 -19.57 -11.99
N LYS A 6 51.63 -20.45 -11.81
CA LYS A 6 51.50 -21.72 -12.53
C LYS A 6 50.33 -21.70 -13.49
N GLU A 7 50.50 -22.31 -14.66
CA GLU A 7 49.40 -22.50 -15.60
C GLU A 7 48.52 -23.68 -15.19
N HIS A 8 47.23 -23.41 -15.07
CA HIS A 8 46.18 -24.37 -14.80
C HIS A 8 45.18 -24.42 -15.95
N ILE A 9 44.81 -25.64 -16.35
CA ILE A 9 43.66 -25.88 -17.23
C ILE A 9 42.41 -25.97 -16.34
N ILE A 10 41.38 -25.19 -16.67
CA ILE A 10 40.11 -25.17 -15.93
C ILE A 10 39.09 -26.04 -16.66
N HIS A 11 38.37 -26.87 -15.90
CA HIS A 11 37.27 -27.66 -16.41
C HIS A 11 36.01 -27.42 -15.56
N PRO A 12 34.82 -27.31 -16.18
CA PRO A 12 33.58 -27.28 -15.42
C PRO A 12 33.35 -28.63 -14.74
N VAL A 13 32.63 -28.58 -13.61
CA VAL A 13 32.12 -29.78 -12.95
C VAL A 13 31.03 -30.41 -13.84
N PRO A 14 31.02 -31.73 -14.07
CA PRO A 14 29.95 -32.39 -14.82
C PRO A 14 28.58 -32.22 -14.16
N ASP A 15 27.51 -32.04 -14.95
CA ASP A 15 26.14 -31.79 -14.44
C ASP A 15 25.65 -32.85 -13.43
N LYS A 16 26.00 -34.12 -13.65
CA LYS A 16 25.65 -35.23 -12.75
C LYS A 16 26.30 -35.16 -11.36
N ASP A 17 27.38 -34.37 -11.24
CA ASP A 17 28.15 -34.19 -10.01
C ASP A 17 27.75 -32.87 -9.31
N LEU A 18 26.73 -32.17 -9.82
CA LEU A 18 26.10 -31.03 -9.16
C LEU A 18 24.99 -31.50 -8.20
N PRO A 19 24.75 -30.77 -7.09
CA PRO A 19 25.47 -29.59 -6.63
C PRO A 19 26.82 -29.95 -5.97
N VAL A 20 27.80 -29.05 -6.08
CA VAL A 20 29.03 -29.15 -5.27
C VAL A 20 28.73 -28.61 -3.88
N GLU A 21 28.39 -29.50 -2.95
CA GLU A 21 28.03 -29.14 -1.58
C GLU A 21 29.23 -28.55 -0.81
N LEU A 22 28.96 -27.52 -0.01
CA LEU A 22 29.95 -26.91 0.86
C LEU A 22 30.28 -27.86 2.03
N PRO A 23 31.57 -28.03 2.39
CA PRO A 23 31.95 -28.78 3.57
C PRO A 23 31.69 -27.95 4.84
N TYR A 24 31.25 -28.60 5.91
CA TYR A 24 31.06 -27.94 7.21
C TYR A 24 32.34 -27.83 8.05
N GLU A 25 33.32 -28.70 7.80
CA GLU A 25 34.59 -28.76 8.52
C GLU A 25 35.64 -27.87 7.83
N VAL A 26 35.62 -26.57 8.09
CA VAL A 26 36.60 -25.59 7.57
C VAL A 26 37.10 -24.65 8.67
N ASP A 27 38.30 -24.10 8.52
CA ASP A 27 38.83 -23.07 9.41
C ASP A 27 38.47 -21.67 8.87
N PHE A 28 37.64 -20.93 9.60
CA PHE A 28 37.19 -19.57 9.28
C PHE A 28 38.15 -18.48 9.77
N THR A 29 39.26 -18.84 10.43
CA THR A 29 40.24 -17.87 10.91
C THR A 29 40.83 -17.09 9.72
N PRO A 30 40.82 -15.74 9.73
CA PRO A 30 41.29 -14.93 8.61
C PRO A 30 42.82 -15.01 8.47
N ARG A 31 43.31 -16.03 7.76
CA ARG A 31 44.74 -16.26 7.48
C ARG A 31 45.16 -15.83 6.07
N GLY A 32 44.33 -15.04 5.38
CA GLY A 32 44.56 -14.62 3.99
C GLY A 32 44.34 -15.72 2.95
N LYS A 33 43.66 -16.82 3.30
CA LYS A 33 43.24 -17.88 2.39
C LYS A 33 41.73 -18.14 2.55
N PRO A 34 41.02 -18.56 1.49
CA PRO A 34 39.63 -18.97 1.61
C PRO A 34 39.47 -20.15 2.57
N PRO A 35 38.41 -20.19 3.41
CA PRO A 35 38.18 -21.30 4.34
C PRO A 35 38.14 -22.68 3.67
N LEU A 36 37.58 -22.77 2.46
CA LEU A 36 37.50 -24.01 1.67
C LEU A 36 38.87 -24.61 1.34
N ALA A 37 39.93 -23.77 1.26
CA ALA A 37 41.29 -24.23 1.01
C ALA A 37 41.87 -25.06 2.19
N THR A 38 41.25 -25.00 3.37
CA THR A 38 41.70 -25.70 4.57
C THR A 38 41.18 -27.14 4.65
N ASN A 39 40.14 -27.48 3.89
CA ASN A 39 39.60 -28.83 3.84
C ASN A 39 40.22 -29.62 2.68
N GLU A 40 41.35 -30.29 2.95
CA GLU A 40 42.08 -31.05 1.92
C GLU A 40 41.25 -32.17 1.28
N LYS A 41 40.36 -32.80 2.05
CA LYS A 41 39.51 -33.91 1.58
C LYS A 41 38.50 -33.42 0.56
N TRP A 42 37.90 -32.25 0.79
CA TRP A 42 37.01 -31.61 -0.16
C TRP A 42 37.79 -30.99 -1.33
N LEU A 43 38.98 -30.44 -1.12
CA LEU A 43 39.73 -29.81 -2.20
C LEU A 43 40.20 -30.80 -3.28
N LYS A 44 40.66 -31.99 -2.89
CA LYS A 44 41.25 -32.99 -3.78
C LYS A 44 40.18 -33.73 -4.59
N VAL A 45 40.24 -33.60 -5.91
CA VAL A 45 39.34 -34.28 -6.86
C VAL A 45 40.10 -34.87 -8.03
N LYS A 46 39.45 -35.70 -8.84
CA LYS A 46 39.99 -36.12 -10.13
C LYS A 46 39.50 -35.20 -11.24
N CYS A 47 40.37 -34.90 -12.18
CA CYS A 47 40.02 -34.15 -13.38
C CYS A 47 38.95 -34.94 -14.18
N PRO A 48 37.79 -34.35 -14.49
CA PRO A 48 36.72 -35.06 -15.20
C PRO A 48 37.07 -35.42 -16.66
N ARG A 49 38.13 -34.82 -17.22
CA ARG A 49 38.60 -35.05 -18.60
C ARG A 49 39.71 -36.11 -18.70
N CYS A 50 40.70 -36.06 -17.82
CA CYS A 50 41.92 -36.89 -17.93
C CYS A 50 42.20 -37.80 -16.72
N GLY A 51 41.39 -37.73 -15.66
CA GLY A 51 41.53 -38.58 -14.48
C GLY A 51 42.72 -38.27 -13.56
N ARG A 52 43.61 -37.34 -13.93
CA ARG A 52 44.71 -36.88 -13.07
C ARG A 52 44.21 -36.13 -11.85
N GLU A 53 45.07 -35.96 -10.85
CA GLU A 53 44.75 -35.15 -9.67
C GLU A 53 44.47 -33.70 -10.06
N ALA A 54 43.41 -33.16 -9.49
CA ALA A 54 42.96 -31.79 -9.66
C ALA A 54 42.49 -31.24 -8.31
N LYS A 55 42.26 -29.94 -8.28
CA LYS A 55 41.74 -29.24 -7.11
C LYS A 55 40.44 -28.53 -7.49
N ARG A 56 39.47 -28.51 -6.57
CA ARG A 56 38.31 -27.63 -6.67
C ARG A 56 38.76 -26.17 -6.59
N ASP A 57 37.96 -25.28 -7.16
CA ASP A 57 38.04 -23.86 -6.82
C ASP A 57 37.65 -23.67 -5.35
N THR A 58 38.40 -22.83 -4.64
CA THR A 58 38.20 -22.55 -3.21
C THR A 58 37.41 -21.26 -2.97
N GLU A 59 37.18 -20.48 -4.03
CA GLU A 59 36.31 -19.31 -3.97
C GLU A 59 34.84 -19.73 -4.05
N THR A 60 34.00 -18.92 -3.44
CA THR A 60 32.55 -19.00 -3.55
C THR A 60 32.03 -17.85 -4.39
N LEU A 61 30.86 -18.03 -5.01
CA LEU A 61 30.16 -16.92 -5.65
C LEU A 61 29.72 -15.90 -4.60
N ASP A 62 29.76 -14.63 -4.98
CA ASP A 62 29.29 -13.52 -4.15
C ASP A 62 27.76 -13.57 -3.98
N THR A 63 27.23 -13.03 -2.88
CA THR A 63 25.78 -13.02 -2.59
C THR A 63 24.94 -12.28 -3.66
N PHE A 64 25.54 -11.37 -4.44
CA PHE A 64 24.87 -10.77 -5.59
C PHE A 64 24.61 -11.76 -6.72
N PHE A 65 25.34 -12.86 -6.82
CA PHE A 65 25.03 -13.94 -7.76
C PHE A 65 23.65 -14.53 -7.46
N ASP A 66 23.39 -14.87 -6.19
CA ASP A 66 22.13 -15.50 -5.76
C ASP A 66 20.97 -14.50 -5.88
N SER A 67 21.17 -13.28 -5.39
CA SER A 67 20.13 -12.25 -5.40
C SER A 67 19.88 -11.64 -6.79
N ALA A 68 20.67 -11.94 -7.81
CA ALA A 68 20.45 -11.41 -9.15
C ALA A 68 19.32 -12.10 -9.93
N TRP A 69 18.75 -13.19 -9.43
CA TRP A 69 17.70 -13.93 -10.17
C TRP A 69 16.67 -14.66 -9.29
N TYR A 70 16.69 -14.44 -7.97
CA TYR A 70 15.86 -15.17 -7.02
C TYR A 70 14.34 -15.11 -7.29
N TRP A 71 13.82 -14.02 -7.87
CA TRP A 71 12.38 -13.93 -8.19
C TRP A 71 11.95 -14.90 -9.29
N PHE A 72 12.86 -15.28 -10.20
CA PHE A 72 12.60 -16.38 -11.13
C PHE A 72 12.47 -17.70 -10.38
N ARG A 73 13.30 -17.91 -9.35
CA ARG A 73 13.26 -19.14 -8.54
C ARG A 73 11.99 -19.24 -7.69
N TYR A 74 11.41 -18.12 -7.24
CA TYR A 74 10.13 -18.12 -6.52
C TYR A 74 8.99 -18.77 -7.30
N LEU A 75 9.04 -18.71 -8.63
CA LEU A 75 8.01 -19.28 -9.49
C LEU A 75 8.00 -20.82 -9.43
N SER A 76 9.14 -21.43 -9.11
CA SER A 76 9.30 -22.88 -9.12
C SER A 76 10.45 -23.34 -8.19
N PRO A 77 10.33 -23.16 -6.86
CA PRO A 77 11.44 -23.34 -5.91
C PRO A 77 11.91 -24.78 -5.79
N HIS A 78 11.11 -25.75 -6.25
CA HIS A 78 11.41 -27.18 -6.25
C HIS A 78 11.70 -27.75 -7.65
N HIS A 79 11.83 -26.89 -8.67
CA HIS A 79 12.17 -27.34 -10.02
C HIS A 79 13.63 -27.83 -10.07
N ASN A 80 13.85 -29.03 -10.60
CA ASN A 80 15.16 -29.71 -10.55
C ASN A 80 15.77 -30.02 -11.94
N LYS A 81 15.12 -29.60 -13.03
CA LYS A 81 15.60 -29.81 -14.41
C LYS A 81 16.25 -28.58 -15.03
N ALA A 82 15.98 -27.41 -14.47
CA ALA A 82 16.49 -26.11 -14.91
C ALA A 82 16.56 -25.15 -13.70
N PRO A 83 17.16 -23.96 -13.85
CA PRO A 83 17.16 -22.96 -12.78
C PRO A 83 15.75 -22.55 -12.31
N PHE A 84 14.78 -22.49 -13.23
CA PHE A 84 13.37 -22.21 -12.97
C PHE A 84 12.48 -22.75 -14.10
N ASP A 85 11.17 -22.81 -13.86
CA ASP A 85 10.18 -23.16 -14.88
C ASP A 85 9.99 -22.00 -15.87
N ILE A 86 10.48 -22.21 -17.09
CA ILE A 86 10.48 -21.25 -18.19
C ILE A 86 9.06 -20.81 -18.58
N GLU A 87 8.10 -21.73 -18.57
CA GLU A 87 6.74 -21.44 -19.02
C GLU A 87 5.96 -20.66 -17.96
N ILE A 88 6.25 -20.86 -16.68
CA ILE A 88 5.74 -20.01 -15.60
C ILE A 88 6.39 -18.63 -15.65
N ALA A 89 7.72 -18.55 -15.87
CA ALA A 89 8.43 -17.28 -15.98
C ALA A 89 7.87 -16.39 -17.10
N LYS A 90 7.69 -16.91 -18.31
CA LYS A 90 7.10 -16.13 -19.43
C LYS A 90 5.69 -15.57 -19.14
N LYS A 91 4.95 -16.17 -18.20
CA LYS A 91 3.57 -15.74 -17.86
C LYS A 91 3.52 -14.74 -16.70
N LEU A 92 4.37 -14.93 -15.70
CA LEU A 92 4.32 -14.18 -14.44
C LEU A 92 5.41 -13.13 -14.30
N THR A 93 6.34 -13.05 -15.26
CA THR A 93 7.40 -12.05 -15.29
C THR A 93 7.47 -11.37 -16.66
N PRO A 94 7.96 -10.11 -16.75
CA PRO A 94 8.69 -9.33 -15.73
C PRO A 94 7.82 -8.91 -14.53
N VAL A 95 8.46 -8.57 -13.41
CA VAL A 95 7.77 -8.13 -12.19
C VAL A 95 7.04 -6.79 -12.45
N ASP A 96 5.75 -6.69 -12.18
CA ASP A 96 5.00 -5.44 -12.42
C ASP A 96 5.53 -4.26 -11.60
N VAL A 97 5.73 -4.48 -10.29
CA VAL A 97 6.25 -3.46 -9.37
C VAL A 97 7.27 -4.08 -8.43
N TYR A 98 8.51 -3.61 -8.53
CA TYR A 98 9.61 -4.00 -7.64
C TYR A 98 9.89 -2.90 -6.62
N PHE A 99 9.73 -3.23 -5.34
CA PHE A 99 10.01 -2.34 -4.22
C PHE A 99 11.40 -2.59 -3.66
N GLY A 100 12.19 -1.54 -3.43
CA GLY A 100 13.51 -1.68 -2.80
C GLY A 100 14.25 -0.37 -2.63
N GLY A 101 15.15 -0.30 -1.65
CA GLY A 101 15.84 0.94 -1.30
C GLY A 101 16.86 1.41 -2.34
N ALA A 102 17.26 2.68 -2.22
CA ALA A 102 18.18 3.33 -3.14
C ALA A 102 19.60 2.73 -3.10
N GLU A 103 20.00 2.15 -1.97
CA GLU A 103 21.30 1.50 -1.75
C GLU A 103 21.60 0.34 -2.73
N HIS A 104 20.55 -0.28 -3.29
CA HIS A 104 20.70 -1.40 -4.23
C HIS A 104 20.74 -0.98 -5.70
N THR A 105 20.73 0.33 -6.00
CA THR A 105 20.66 0.85 -7.38
C THR A 105 21.88 0.49 -8.24
N LEU A 106 23.08 0.45 -7.65
CA LEU A 106 24.32 0.10 -8.37
C LEU A 106 24.83 -1.31 -8.06
N GLY A 107 24.18 -2.03 -7.13
CA GLY A 107 24.50 -3.41 -6.79
C GLY A 107 23.46 -4.36 -7.37
N HIS A 108 22.67 -4.97 -6.49
CA HIS A 108 21.63 -5.93 -6.82
C HIS A 108 20.80 -5.60 -8.08
N THR A 109 20.30 -4.36 -8.23
CA THR A 109 19.43 -4.04 -9.38
C THR A 109 20.19 -3.99 -10.71
N LEU A 110 21.49 -3.68 -10.71
CA LEU A 110 22.32 -3.77 -11.90
C LEU A 110 22.54 -5.23 -12.30
N TYR A 111 22.88 -6.09 -11.32
CA TYR A 111 23.05 -7.52 -11.54
C TYR A 111 21.75 -8.20 -11.96
N ALA A 112 20.62 -7.78 -11.40
CA ALA A 112 19.28 -8.25 -11.79
C ALA A 112 18.99 -8.02 -13.28
N ARG A 113 19.32 -6.82 -13.78
CA ARG A 113 19.19 -6.49 -15.21
C ARG A 113 20.13 -7.33 -16.05
N PHE A 114 21.39 -7.47 -15.63
CA PHE A 114 22.37 -8.30 -16.33
C PHE A 114 21.91 -9.75 -16.47
N PHE A 115 21.49 -10.39 -15.37
CA PHE A 115 20.98 -11.77 -15.40
C PHE A 115 19.73 -11.92 -16.25
N THR A 116 18.83 -10.92 -16.23
CA THR A 116 17.64 -10.94 -17.08
C THR A 116 18.01 -10.91 -18.56
N LYS A 117 18.92 -10.02 -18.98
CA LYS A 117 19.40 -9.98 -20.36
C LYS A 117 20.16 -11.26 -20.75
N MET A 118 20.96 -11.83 -19.84
CA MET A 118 21.60 -13.13 -20.04
C MET A 118 20.59 -14.26 -20.25
N PHE A 119 19.51 -14.32 -19.45
CA PHE A 119 18.45 -15.31 -19.62
C PHE A 119 17.65 -15.11 -20.91
N GLN A 120 17.50 -13.87 -21.35
CA GLN A 120 16.93 -13.54 -22.65
C GLN A 120 17.83 -14.07 -23.78
N ASP A 121 19.14 -13.82 -23.72
CA ASP A 121 20.12 -14.27 -24.71
C ASP A 121 20.18 -15.81 -24.79
N TRP A 122 19.95 -16.51 -23.66
CA TRP A 122 19.83 -17.97 -23.60
C TRP A 122 18.45 -18.50 -24.04
N GLY A 123 17.52 -17.63 -24.41
CA GLY A 123 16.17 -18.02 -24.86
C GLY A 123 15.26 -18.53 -23.74
N LEU A 124 15.59 -18.29 -22.47
CA LEU A 124 14.77 -18.70 -21.33
C LEU A 124 13.56 -17.77 -21.14
N ILE A 125 13.68 -16.51 -21.56
CA ILE A 125 12.63 -15.48 -21.49
C ILE A 125 12.66 -14.59 -22.73
N ASN A 126 11.63 -13.77 -22.94
CA ASN A 126 11.45 -12.96 -24.15
C ASN A 126 11.37 -11.44 -23.88
N TYR A 127 11.88 -10.99 -22.73
CA TYR A 127 11.95 -9.58 -22.32
C TYR A 127 13.33 -9.29 -21.70
N ASP A 128 13.69 -8.01 -21.63
CA ASP A 128 15.07 -7.59 -21.35
C ASP A 128 15.24 -6.84 -20.02
N GLU A 129 14.16 -6.57 -19.29
CA GLU A 129 14.19 -5.89 -17.99
C GLU A 129 13.43 -6.71 -16.93
N PHE A 130 13.96 -6.77 -15.71
CA PHE A 130 13.43 -7.66 -14.67
C PHE A 130 12.11 -7.17 -14.05
N ALA A 131 11.85 -5.87 -14.12
CA ALA A 131 10.66 -5.25 -13.57
C ALA A 131 10.16 -4.09 -14.44
N LEU A 132 8.83 -3.93 -14.56
CA LEU A 132 8.18 -2.85 -15.31
C LEU A 132 8.26 -1.50 -14.58
N LYS A 133 8.18 -1.54 -13.25
CA LYS A 133 8.28 -0.36 -12.40
C LYS A 133 9.14 -0.69 -11.18
N ARG A 134 10.13 0.16 -10.89
CA ARG A 134 10.85 0.13 -9.61
C ARG A 134 10.41 1.30 -8.74
N VAL A 135 10.14 1.03 -7.46
CA VAL A 135 9.70 2.02 -6.48
C VAL A 135 10.66 2.01 -5.30
N GLN A 136 11.24 3.17 -5.02
CA GLN A 136 12.21 3.31 -3.94
C GLN A 136 11.49 3.65 -2.65
N HIS A 137 11.69 2.86 -1.60
CA HIS A 137 11.18 3.24 -0.30
C HIS A 137 12.05 4.34 0.31
N GLY A 138 11.40 5.13 1.14
CA GLY A 138 12.00 6.10 2.03
C GLY A 138 12.83 5.51 3.16
N ILE A 139 13.40 6.36 4.00
CA ILE A 139 14.15 5.94 5.19
C ILE A 139 13.33 6.29 6.44
N VAL A 140 13.06 5.28 7.27
CA VAL A 140 12.53 5.48 8.62
C VAL A 140 13.69 5.80 9.56
N LEU A 141 13.65 6.99 10.17
CA LEU A 141 14.65 7.45 11.11
C LEU A 141 14.23 7.07 12.54
N GLY A 142 15.20 7.00 13.46
CA GLY A 142 14.93 6.89 14.88
C GLY A 142 14.12 8.09 15.40
N PRO A 143 13.55 8.00 16.63
CA PRO A 143 12.85 9.12 17.25
C PRO A 143 13.72 10.38 17.40
N ASP A 144 15.05 10.21 17.42
CA ASP A 144 16.06 11.26 17.46
C ASP A 144 16.32 11.94 16.10
N GLY A 145 15.63 11.53 15.03
CA GLY A 145 15.81 12.07 13.68
C GLY A 145 17.05 11.54 12.95
N ASN A 146 17.76 10.55 13.50
CA ASN A 146 18.93 9.96 12.85
C ASN A 146 18.61 8.59 12.24
N LYS A 147 19.41 8.14 11.26
CA LYS A 147 19.34 6.76 10.78
C LYS A 147 19.50 5.79 11.95
N MET A 148 18.58 4.83 12.07
CA MET A 148 18.61 3.84 13.15
C MET A 148 19.88 2.99 13.07
N SER A 149 20.58 2.82 14.20
CA SER A 149 21.70 1.88 14.32
C SER A 149 21.88 1.38 15.75
N LYS A 150 22.35 0.13 15.91
CA LYS A 150 22.62 -0.46 17.24
C LYS A 150 23.60 0.40 18.05
N SER A 151 24.62 0.96 17.39
CA SER A 151 25.61 1.84 18.02
C SER A 151 25.04 3.14 18.60
N LYS A 152 23.90 3.61 18.07
CA LYS A 152 23.23 4.83 18.54
C LYS A 152 22.14 4.55 19.59
N GLY A 153 21.78 3.29 19.80
CA GLY A 153 20.69 2.91 20.72
C GLY A 153 19.31 3.45 20.34
N ASN A 154 19.14 3.94 19.10
CA ASN A 154 17.91 4.58 18.61
C ASN A 154 17.06 3.65 17.72
N VAL A 155 17.33 2.34 17.77
CA VAL A 155 16.58 1.33 17.01
C VAL A 155 15.24 1.10 17.68
N VAL A 156 14.17 1.22 16.90
CA VAL A 156 12.83 0.79 17.33
C VAL A 156 12.65 -0.66 16.91
N ASN A 157 12.38 -1.54 17.88
CA ASN A 157 12.10 -2.94 17.62
C ASN A 157 10.63 -3.11 17.18
N PRO A 158 10.35 -3.61 15.95
CA PRO A 158 8.98 -3.80 15.49
C PRO A 158 8.17 -4.76 16.36
N ASP A 159 8.79 -5.79 16.94
CA ASP A 159 8.08 -6.80 17.73
C ASP A 159 7.47 -6.22 19.02
N ASP A 160 8.17 -5.28 19.65
CA ASP A 160 7.68 -4.58 20.84
C ASP A 160 6.45 -3.73 20.48
N GLN A 161 6.50 -3.06 19.32
CA GLN A 161 5.39 -2.25 18.81
C GLN A 161 4.18 -3.09 18.39
N VAL A 162 4.41 -4.26 17.80
CA VAL A 162 3.33 -5.21 17.48
C VAL A 162 2.71 -5.77 18.76
N THR A 163 3.52 -6.04 19.79
CA THR A 163 3.02 -6.52 21.09
C THR A 163 2.15 -5.47 21.78
N GLU A 164 2.56 -4.20 21.74
CA GLU A 164 1.83 -3.10 22.39
C GLU A 164 0.57 -2.68 21.61
N TYR A 165 0.68 -2.51 20.29
CA TYR A 165 -0.37 -1.88 19.47
C TYR A 165 -1.10 -2.84 18.52
N GLY A 166 -0.61 -4.05 18.34
CA GLY A 166 -1.10 -5.00 17.33
C GLY A 166 -0.56 -4.73 15.92
N ALA A 167 -0.53 -5.79 15.11
CA ALA A 167 0.04 -5.76 13.76
C ALA A 167 -0.64 -4.74 12.83
N ASP A 168 -1.96 -4.58 12.90
CA ASP A 168 -2.68 -3.61 12.08
C ASP A 168 -2.25 -2.17 12.36
N THR A 169 -2.07 -1.81 13.64
CA THR A 169 -1.62 -0.47 14.00
C THR A 169 -0.24 -0.20 13.41
N VAL A 170 0.72 -1.12 13.59
CA VAL A 170 2.10 -0.95 13.10
C VAL A 170 2.12 -0.85 11.57
N ARG A 171 1.38 -1.72 10.86
CA ARG A 171 1.27 -1.68 9.39
C ARG A 171 0.68 -0.35 8.90
N MET A 172 -0.44 0.06 9.47
CA MET A 172 -1.10 1.31 9.11
C MET A 172 -0.23 2.52 9.42
N TYR A 173 0.51 2.48 10.54
CA TYR A 173 1.44 3.53 10.92
C TYR A 173 2.55 3.70 9.88
N LEU A 174 3.22 2.62 9.48
CA LEU A 174 4.25 2.66 8.43
C LEU A 174 3.70 3.18 7.09
N CYS A 175 2.45 2.84 6.77
CA CYS A 175 1.77 3.34 5.57
C CYS A 175 1.34 4.81 5.66
N PHE A 176 1.22 5.37 6.88
CA PHE A 176 0.64 6.70 7.13
C PHE A 176 1.66 7.78 7.47
N MET A 177 2.73 7.41 8.20
CA MET A 177 3.65 8.37 8.80
C MET A 177 4.33 9.31 7.81
N MET A 178 4.51 8.88 6.56
CA MET A 178 5.13 9.66 5.49
C MET A 178 4.70 9.11 4.12
N PRO A 179 4.89 9.87 3.02
CA PRO A 179 4.83 9.29 1.67
C PRO A 179 5.80 8.11 1.55
N TYR A 180 5.47 7.10 0.74
CA TYR A 180 6.29 5.87 0.63
C TYR A 180 7.77 6.14 0.31
N GLU A 181 8.07 7.15 -0.50
CA GLU A 181 9.42 7.54 -0.92
C GLU A 181 10.06 8.59 0.02
N GLY A 182 9.34 9.07 1.03
CA GLY A 182 9.77 10.14 1.93
C GLY A 182 10.69 9.66 3.06
N THR A 183 11.33 10.58 3.77
CA THR A 183 12.16 10.24 4.95
C THR A 183 11.60 10.95 6.17
N GLY A 184 11.47 10.24 7.29
CA GLY A 184 10.87 10.79 8.50
C GLY A 184 11.18 9.97 9.76
N PRO A 185 11.19 10.62 10.94
CA PRO A 185 11.42 9.94 12.21
C PRO A 185 10.22 9.11 12.63
N TRP A 186 10.53 8.01 13.32
CA TRP A 186 9.56 7.27 14.10
C TRP A 186 8.90 8.21 15.13
N SER A 187 7.58 8.06 15.33
CA SER A 187 6.77 8.94 16.16
C SER A 187 5.74 8.14 16.95
N ASP A 188 5.98 8.03 18.26
CA ASP A 188 5.09 7.33 19.20
C ASP A 188 3.70 8.00 19.27
N GLN A 189 3.65 9.33 19.12
CA GLN A 189 2.39 10.06 19.04
C GLN A 189 1.56 9.66 17.81
N THR A 190 2.22 9.45 16.67
CA THR A 190 1.56 9.13 15.41
C THR A 190 1.04 7.69 15.40
N ILE A 191 1.83 6.71 15.87
CA ILE A 191 1.36 5.31 16.00
C ILE A 191 0.20 5.20 17.00
N ALA A 192 0.25 5.92 18.13
CA ALA A 192 -0.87 5.98 19.06
C ALA A 192 -2.12 6.61 18.43
N GLY A 193 -1.95 7.56 17.50
CA GLY A 193 -3.03 8.14 16.69
C GLY A 193 -3.70 7.12 15.78
N VAL A 194 -2.90 6.29 15.10
CA VAL A 194 -3.39 5.19 14.26
C VAL A 194 -4.13 4.14 15.10
N ASN A 195 -3.60 3.80 16.28
CA ASN A 195 -4.28 2.89 17.20
C ASN A 195 -5.66 3.42 17.63
N ARG A 196 -5.74 4.71 18.00
CA ARG A 196 -7.01 5.37 18.30
C ARG A 196 -7.99 5.35 17.14
N PHE A 197 -7.50 5.52 15.91
CA PHE A 197 -8.33 5.42 14.70
C PHE A 197 -8.92 4.02 14.52
N LEU A 198 -8.12 2.96 14.67
CA LEU A 198 -8.60 1.58 14.59
C LEU A 198 -9.61 1.25 15.71
N ASN A 199 -9.36 1.72 16.94
CA ASN A 199 -10.29 1.57 18.05
C ASN A 199 -11.63 2.29 17.81
N ARG A 200 -11.61 3.43 17.12
CA ARG A 200 -12.82 4.14 16.72
C ARG A 200 -13.61 3.36 15.67
N ILE A 201 -12.94 2.77 14.68
CA ILE A 201 -13.57 1.86 13.72
C ILE A 201 -14.26 0.72 14.47
N TRP A 202 -13.53 0.03 15.34
CA TRP A 202 -14.08 -1.06 16.16
C TRP A 202 -15.35 -0.64 16.89
N LYS A 203 -15.32 0.53 17.57
CA LYS A 203 -16.47 1.08 18.29
C LYS A 203 -17.64 1.36 17.35
N VAL A 204 -17.43 1.99 16.20
CA VAL A 204 -18.50 2.28 15.24
C VAL A 204 -19.20 0.99 14.79
N TYR A 205 -18.45 -0.05 14.43
CA TYR A 205 -19.03 -1.32 13.99
C TYR A 205 -19.71 -2.08 15.13
N HIS A 206 -19.08 -2.18 16.30
CA HIS A 206 -19.69 -2.86 17.44
C HIS A 206 -20.93 -2.12 17.95
N GLN A 207 -20.87 -0.81 18.14
CA GLN A 207 -22.02 -0.05 18.65
C GLN A 207 -23.18 -0.03 17.65
N ALA A 208 -22.92 0.16 16.35
CA ALA A 208 -23.98 0.24 15.36
C ALA A 208 -24.67 -1.10 15.08
N TYR A 209 -23.95 -2.23 15.19
CA TYR A 209 -24.46 -3.52 14.71
C TYR A 209 -24.68 -4.57 15.80
N GLU A 210 -23.94 -4.58 16.93
CA GLU A 210 -24.31 -5.43 18.09
C GLU A 210 -25.58 -4.93 18.78
N GLN A 211 -25.83 -3.62 18.81
CA GLN A 211 -27.10 -3.08 19.32
C GLN A 211 -28.28 -3.52 18.46
N ASN A 212 -28.16 -3.46 17.13
CA ASN A 212 -29.19 -3.95 16.22
C ASN A 212 -29.42 -5.46 16.37
N ARG A 213 -28.37 -6.26 16.60
CA ARG A 213 -28.48 -7.69 16.90
C ARG A 213 -29.26 -7.95 18.18
N ARG A 214 -29.01 -7.19 19.26
CA ARG A 214 -29.71 -7.31 20.55
C ARG A 214 -31.17 -6.85 20.49
N GLU A 215 -31.48 -5.81 19.72
CA GLU A 215 -32.87 -5.38 19.50
C GLU A 215 -33.66 -6.41 18.69
N HIS A 216 -33.05 -7.02 17.67
CA HIS A 216 -33.69 -8.08 16.88
C HIS A 216 -33.96 -9.37 17.69
N LEU A 217 -33.10 -9.68 18.67
CA LEU A 217 -33.27 -10.82 19.58
C LEU A 217 -34.35 -10.61 20.67
N ARG A 218 -34.76 -9.36 20.95
CA ARG A 218 -35.82 -9.04 21.91
C ARG A 218 -37.23 -9.12 21.32
N CYS A 219 -37.35 -9.16 20.00
CA CYS A 219 -38.61 -9.44 19.32
C CYS A 219 -38.72 -10.96 19.12
N GLU A 220 -39.36 -11.65 20.07
CA GLU A 220 -39.66 -13.08 19.94
C GLU A 220 -40.45 -13.34 18.64
N GLY A 221 -39.85 -14.10 17.71
CA GLY A 221 -40.50 -14.58 16.49
C GLY A 221 -39.87 -14.15 15.16
N ALA A 222 -38.89 -13.24 15.15
CA ALA A 222 -38.16 -12.93 13.92
C ALA A 222 -37.20 -14.08 13.59
N LYS A 223 -37.45 -14.78 12.48
CA LYS A 223 -36.50 -15.73 11.88
C LYS A 223 -35.13 -15.04 11.78
N ARG A 224 -34.05 -15.82 11.87
CA ARG A 224 -32.66 -15.39 11.58
C ARG A 224 -32.54 -14.93 10.12
N GLU A 225 -33.22 -13.87 9.73
CA GLU A 225 -32.88 -13.17 8.52
C GLU A 225 -31.56 -12.47 8.80
N HIS A 226 -30.55 -12.83 8.01
CA HIS A 226 -29.31 -12.08 7.96
C HIS A 226 -29.63 -10.57 7.98
N LEU A 227 -28.79 -9.80 8.66
CA LEU A 227 -28.71 -8.34 8.56
C LEU A 227 -28.32 -7.86 7.13
N GLY A 228 -28.71 -8.61 6.10
CA GLY A 228 -28.59 -8.31 4.67
C GLY A 228 -29.93 -7.92 4.03
N GLY A 229 -31.02 -7.81 4.79
CA GLY A 229 -32.30 -7.31 4.28
C GLY A 229 -32.26 -5.80 4.02
N GLU A 230 -32.44 -5.42 2.76
CA GLU A 230 -32.70 -4.05 2.30
C GLU A 230 -33.95 -3.48 2.99
N SER A 231 -33.83 -2.96 4.20
CA SER A 231 -34.87 -2.14 4.81
C SER A 231 -34.67 -0.70 4.39
N GLY A 232 -35.35 -0.34 3.30
CA GLY A 232 -35.36 0.99 2.68
C GLY A 232 -35.96 2.08 3.56
N SER A 233 -35.23 2.48 4.60
CA SER A 233 -35.45 3.74 5.31
C SER A 233 -34.16 4.58 5.28
N GLY A 234 -34.17 5.57 4.38
CA GLY A 234 -33.38 6.80 4.47
C GLY A 234 -31.89 6.71 4.82
N GLU A 235 -31.08 5.90 4.11
CA GLU A 235 -29.63 5.99 4.27
C GLU A 235 -29.15 7.43 3.99
N ASN A 236 -28.19 7.91 4.80
CA ASN A 236 -27.65 9.25 4.64
C ASN A 236 -26.90 9.38 3.29
N LYS A 237 -27.57 9.95 2.28
CA LYS A 237 -27.02 10.15 0.93
C LYS A 237 -25.70 10.92 0.93
N GLN A 238 -25.52 11.90 1.83
CA GLN A 238 -24.27 12.65 1.92
C GLN A 238 -23.13 11.74 2.38
N LEU A 239 -23.38 10.90 3.38
CA LEU A 239 -22.39 9.93 3.87
C LEU A 239 -22.05 8.87 2.81
N VAL A 240 -23.05 8.36 2.08
CA VAL A 240 -22.84 7.43 0.96
C VAL A 240 -22.00 8.07 -0.14
N ASN A 241 -22.28 9.32 -0.49
CA ASN A 241 -21.47 10.06 -1.46
C ASN A 241 -20.03 10.26 -0.98
N LYS A 242 -19.83 10.58 0.31
CA LYS A 242 -18.47 10.67 0.87
C LYS A 242 -17.77 9.30 0.79
N LEU A 243 -18.44 8.21 1.15
CA LEU A 243 -17.88 6.85 1.02
C LEU A 243 -17.44 6.55 -0.41
N ASN A 244 -18.29 6.81 -1.41
CA ASN A 244 -17.94 6.56 -2.82
C ASN A 244 -16.70 7.35 -3.25
N LYS A 245 -16.60 8.64 -2.87
CA LYS A 245 -15.39 9.45 -3.12
C LYS A 245 -14.16 8.88 -2.39
N THR A 246 -14.34 8.39 -1.17
CA THR A 246 -13.26 7.75 -0.41
C THR A 246 -12.79 6.48 -1.10
N ILE A 247 -13.71 5.63 -1.59
CA ILE A 247 -13.38 4.42 -2.36
C ILE A 247 -12.57 4.79 -3.62
N GLU A 248 -13.05 5.75 -4.43
CA GLU A 248 -12.32 6.21 -5.62
C GLU A 248 -10.93 6.75 -5.28
N LYS A 249 -10.83 7.54 -4.20
CA LYS A 249 -9.56 8.11 -3.75
C LYS A 249 -8.61 7.03 -3.28
N VAL A 250 -9.04 6.09 -2.43
CA VAL A 250 -8.21 5.01 -1.92
C VAL A 250 -7.75 4.09 -3.05
N THR A 251 -8.64 3.73 -3.98
CA THR A 251 -8.31 2.92 -5.16
C THR A 251 -7.16 3.54 -5.95
N ARG A 252 -7.33 4.81 -6.38
CA ARG A 252 -6.32 5.54 -7.14
C ARG A 252 -5.02 5.75 -6.36
N ASP A 253 -5.13 6.04 -5.07
CA ASP A 253 -3.97 6.35 -4.24
C ASP A 253 -3.14 5.08 -3.95
N ILE A 254 -3.76 3.89 -3.79
CA ILE A 254 -3.04 2.61 -3.67
C ILE A 254 -2.24 2.32 -4.95
N GLU A 255 -2.85 2.44 -6.12
CA GLU A 255 -2.17 2.25 -7.42
C GLU A 255 -0.96 3.19 -7.60
N LYS A 256 -1.07 4.39 -7.02
CA LYS A 256 -0.01 5.41 -7.03
C LYS A 256 0.91 5.35 -5.82
N ILE A 257 0.74 4.38 -4.93
CA ILE A 257 1.59 4.16 -3.75
C ILE A 257 1.55 5.39 -2.80
N LYS A 258 0.43 6.11 -2.80
CA LYS A 258 0.11 7.22 -1.89
C LYS A 258 -0.69 6.74 -0.69
N MET A 259 -0.13 5.78 0.03
CA MET A 259 -0.81 5.08 1.14
C MET A 259 -1.22 6.03 2.27
N ASN A 260 -0.39 7.03 2.58
CA ASN A 260 -0.66 8.02 3.61
C ASN A 260 -1.91 8.85 3.30
N THR A 261 -2.09 9.26 2.03
CA THR A 261 -3.28 10.02 1.63
C THR A 261 -4.53 9.16 1.47
N ALA A 262 -4.37 7.85 1.21
CA ALA A 262 -5.47 6.90 1.25
C ALA A 262 -6.00 6.73 2.69
N ILE A 263 -5.10 6.54 3.67
CA ILE A 263 -5.46 6.43 5.08
C ILE A 263 -6.08 7.74 5.60
N ALA A 264 -5.53 8.89 5.23
CA ALA A 264 -6.11 10.19 5.59
C ALA A 264 -7.57 10.33 5.10
N ALA A 265 -7.88 9.88 3.88
CA ALA A 265 -9.25 9.90 3.36
C ALA A 265 -10.21 8.99 4.16
N MET A 266 -9.73 7.83 4.60
CA MET A 266 -10.50 6.94 5.47
C MET A 266 -10.72 7.54 6.86
N MET A 267 -9.72 8.22 7.42
CA MET A 267 -9.85 8.97 8.68
C MET A 267 -10.89 10.09 8.58
N GLU A 268 -10.86 10.88 7.51
CA GLU A 268 -11.87 11.91 7.24
C GLU A 268 -13.27 11.31 7.13
N PHE A 269 -13.43 10.22 6.39
CA PHE A 269 -14.71 9.53 6.27
C PHE A 269 -15.23 9.05 7.62
N LEU A 270 -14.37 8.46 8.46
CA LEU A 270 -14.78 8.01 9.79
C LEU A 270 -15.25 9.18 10.68
N ASN A 271 -14.58 10.34 10.62
CA ASN A 271 -15.01 11.54 11.33
C ASN A 271 -16.42 11.97 10.90
N GLU A 272 -16.69 12.00 9.58
CA GLU A 272 -18.02 12.31 9.05
C GLU A 272 -19.05 11.26 9.46
N TRP A 273 -18.71 9.97 9.43
CA TRP A 273 -19.59 8.89 9.87
C TRP A 273 -19.96 9.04 11.35
N GLU A 274 -19.00 9.21 12.25
CA GLU A 274 -19.27 9.40 13.68
C GLU A 274 -20.14 10.63 13.96
N ALA A 275 -19.94 11.74 13.24
CA ALA A 275 -20.76 12.94 13.39
C ALA A 275 -22.24 12.68 13.02
N THR A 276 -22.51 11.81 12.04
CA THR A 276 -23.88 11.39 11.73
C THR A 276 -24.49 10.52 12.82
N LEU A 277 -23.69 9.68 13.50
CA LEU A 277 -24.18 8.85 14.61
C LEU A 277 -24.60 9.68 15.83
N ALA A 278 -23.93 10.81 16.08
CA ALA A 278 -24.25 11.71 17.20
C ALA A 278 -25.57 12.48 17.02
N THR A 279 -26.05 12.63 15.78
CA THR A 279 -27.17 13.52 15.42
C THR A 279 -28.39 12.81 14.85
N ALA A 280 -28.31 11.49 14.64
CA ALA A 280 -29.32 10.71 13.94
C ALA A 280 -30.13 9.77 14.84
N SER A 281 -31.45 9.73 14.62
CA SER A 281 -32.25 8.53 14.88
C SER A 281 -31.71 7.36 14.06
N VAL A 282 -31.87 6.11 14.51
CA VAL A 282 -31.40 4.87 13.85
C VAL A 282 -31.58 4.85 12.32
N ALA A 283 -32.66 5.47 11.82
CA ALA A 283 -32.99 5.62 10.40
C ALA A 283 -32.03 6.47 9.52
N LYS A 284 -30.95 7.09 10.03
CA LYS A 284 -29.94 7.79 9.18
C LYS A 284 -28.53 7.16 9.23
N ARG A 285 -28.41 5.93 9.74
CA ARG A 285 -27.14 5.19 9.76
C ARG A 285 -26.72 4.76 8.35
N LEU A 286 -25.44 4.45 8.17
CA LEU A 286 -24.93 3.81 6.96
C LEU A 286 -25.50 2.38 6.86
N ALA A 287 -25.98 2.00 5.68
CA ALA A 287 -26.50 0.67 5.43
C ALA A 287 -25.36 -0.36 5.52
N VAL A 288 -25.71 -1.60 5.92
CA VAL A 288 -24.74 -2.70 6.09
C VAL A 288 -23.89 -2.90 4.83
N LYS A 289 -24.51 -2.82 3.64
CA LYS A 289 -23.81 -2.91 2.34
C LYS A 289 -22.68 -1.88 2.22
N ASN A 290 -22.94 -0.62 2.57
CA ASN A 290 -21.97 0.46 2.45
C ASN A 290 -20.95 0.45 3.58
N ALA A 291 -21.33 0.05 4.79
CA ALA A 291 -20.39 -0.21 5.87
C ALA A 291 -19.37 -1.29 5.46
N LYS A 292 -19.84 -2.41 4.89
CA LYS A 292 -18.96 -3.45 4.33
C LYS A 292 -17.96 -2.92 3.30
N LYS A 293 -18.38 -2.03 2.38
CA LYS A 293 -17.46 -1.40 1.42
C LYS A 293 -16.33 -0.61 2.09
N PHE A 294 -16.60 0.05 3.21
CA PHE A 294 -15.54 0.74 3.97
C PHE A 294 -14.52 -0.23 4.56
N LEU A 295 -14.95 -1.38 5.09
CA LEU A 295 -14.02 -2.42 5.55
C LEU A 295 -13.16 -2.97 4.41
N GLN A 296 -13.74 -3.16 3.22
CA GLN A 296 -12.99 -3.70 2.08
C GLN A 296 -11.83 -2.77 1.66
N ILE A 297 -12.01 -1.44 1.71
CA ILE A 297 -10.92 -0.50 1.42
C ILE A 297 -9.91 -0.35 2.58
N LEU A 298 -10.31 -0.70 3.81
CA LEU A 298 -9.44 -0.73 4.99
C LEU A 298 -8.56 -1.98 5.02
N ALA A 299 -9.08 -3.11 4.53
CA ALA A 299 -8.47 -4.44 4.64
C ALA A 299 -7.00 -4.56 4.16
N PRO A 300 -6.56 -3.89 3.07
CA PRO A 300 -5.14 -3.93 2.69
C PRO A 300 -4.20 -3.34 3.75
N PHE A 301 -4.69 -2.37 4.53
CA PHE A 301 -3.92 -1.66 5.54
C PHE A 301 -4.02 -2.32 6.92
N ALA A 302 -5.24 -2.70 7.31
CA ALA A 302 -5.55 -3.35 8.59
C ALA A 302 -6.34 -4.66 8.38
N PRO A 303 -5.67 -5.73 7.90
CA PRO A 303 -6.34 -6.96 7.51
C PRO A 303 -6.99 -7.72 8.65
N PHE A 304 -6.46 -7.63 9.88
CA PHE A 304 -6.92 -8.48 10.99
C PHE A 304 -8.24 -7.94 11.58
N ILE A 305 -8.30 -6.67 11.95
CA ILE A 305 -9.52 -6.01 12.44
C ILE A 305 -10.62 -6.00 11.38
N SER A 306 -10.25 -5.87 10.10
CA SER A 306 -11.22 -5.91 9.00
C SER A 306 -11.87 -7.28 8.88
N GLU A 307 -11.08 -8.37 8.94
CA GLU A 307 -11.59 -9.75 8.95
C GLU A 307 -12.41 -10.01 10.22
N GLU A 308 -11.94 -9.59 11.38
CA GLU A 308 -12.62 -9.80 12.67
C GLU A 308 -14.02 -9.17 12.66
N ILE A 309 -14.15 -7.91 12.22
CA ILE A 309 -15.45 -7.25 12.08
C ILE A 309 -16.29 -7.96 11.02
N TRP A 310 -15.71 -8.30 9.87
CA TRP A 310 -16.39 -8.99 8.78
C TRP A 310 -17.03 -10.31 9.21
N ARG A 311 -16.27 -11.12 9.96
CA ARG A 311 -16.72 -12.43 10.46
C ARG A 311 -17.65 -12.31 11.64
N ASN A 312 -17.31 -11.51 12.65
CA ASN A 312 -17.98 -11.58 13.95
C ASN A 312 -19.10 -10.56 14.12
N VAL A 313 -19.01 -9.40 13.45
CA VAL A 313 -20.10 -8.41 13.46
C VAL A 313 -21.09 -8.68 12.34
N PHE A 314 -20.60 -8.99 11.13
CA PHE A 314 -21.47 -9.23 9.98
C PHE A 314 -21.81 -10.69 9.69
N ALA A 315 -21.25 -11.64 10.44
CA ALA A 315 -21.50 -13.07 10.29
C ALA A 315 -21.19 -13.61 8.88
N GLU A 316 -20.25 -13.00 8.18
CA GLU A 316 -19.89 -13.40 6.82
C GLU A 316 -19.12 -14.74 6.80
N LYS A 317 -19.50 -15.60 5.85
CA LYS A 317 -18.93 -16.96 5.74
C LYS A 317 -17.66 -17.03 4.90
N ILE A 318 -17.40 -16.02 4.10
CA ILE A 318 -16.20 -15.92 3.26
C ILE A 318 -15.33 -14.78 3.79
N SER A 319 -14.01 -14.97 3.77
CA SER A 319 -13.06 -13.95 4.24
C SER A 319 -13.17 -12.68 3.40
N ILE A 320 -13.01 -11.52 4.03
CA ILE A 320 -13.00 -10.24 3.33
C ILE A 320 -11.90 -10.20 2.26
N HIS A 321 -10.79 -10.89 2.50
CA HIS A 321 -9.62 -10.97 1.61
C HIS A 321 -9.89 -11.77 0.33
N LEU A 322 -11.01 -12.50 0.26
CA LEU A 322 -11.47 -13.21 -0.94
C LEU A 322 -12.62 -12.47 -1.64
N THR A 323 -13.00 -11.28 -1.16
CA THR A 323 -14.05 -10.47 -1.77
C THR A 323 -13.50 -9.56 -2.86
N ASN A 324 -14.37 -9.17 -3.79
CA ASN A 324 -14.02 -8.18 -4.81
C ASN A 324 -13.79 -6.81 -4.18
N TRP A 325 -12.84 -6.06 -4.74
CA TRP A 325 -12.66 -4.65 -4.43
C TRP A 325 -13.97 -3.86 -4.64
N PRO A 326 -14.37 -2.96 -3.72
CA PRO A 326 -15.64 -2.27 -3.82
C PRO A 326 -15.63 -1.27 -4.98
N VAL A 327 -16.73 -1.27 -5.74
CA VAL A 327 -16.97 -0.29 -6.80
C VAL A 327 -17.72 0.90 -6.21
N ALA A 328 -17.20 2.10 -6.43
CA ALA A 328 -17.89 3.33 -6.11
C ALA A 328 -19.14 3.47 -6.99
N GLU A 329 -20.30 3.66 -6.36
CA GLU A 329 -21.52 3.97 -7.08
C GLU A 329 -21.47 5.45 -7.52
N LYS A 330 -22.13 5.80 -8.65
CA LYS A 330 -22.12 7.17 -9.19
C LYS A 330 -22.43 8.17 -8.07
N VAL A 331 -21.45 8.99 -7.75
CA VAL A 331 -21.60 10.13 -6.84
C VAL A 331 -22.70 11.01 -7.41
N THR A 332 -23.82 11.18 -6.69
CA THR A 332 -24.84 12.14 -7.12
C THR A 332 -24.20 13.53 -7.16
N ASP A 333 -24.59 14.34 -8.15
CA ASP A 333 -24.04 15.68 -8.36
C ASP A 333 -23.90 16.43 -7.03
N GLU A 334 -22.68 16.90 -6.76
CA GLU A 334 -22.33 17.41 -5.44
C GLU A 334 -22.79 18.85 -5.31
N GLU A 335 -23.44 19.19 -4.22
CA GLU A 335 -23.60 20.59 -3.85
C GLU A 335 -22.26 21.16 -3.35
N ILE A 336 -21.80 22.24 -3.96
CA ILE A 336 -20.65 23.00 -3.53
C ILE A 336 -21.07 24.41 -3.12
N ILE A 337 -20.36 24.94 -2.13
CA ILE A 337 -20.59 26.29 -1.62
C ILE A 337 -19.63 27.23 -2.34
N ILE A 338 -20.16 28.19 -3.10
CA ILE A 338 -19.39 29.26 -3.72
C ILE A 338 -19.49 30.50 -2.83
N PRO A 339 -18.38 31.00 -2.26
CA PRO A 339 -18.32 32.30 -1.62
C PRO A 339 -18.60 33.40 -2.64
N VAL A 340 -19.42 34.37 -2.24
CA VAL A 340 -19.79 35.54 -3.03
C VAL A 340 -19.20 36.80 -2.38
N GLN A 341 -18.35 37.49 -3.14
CA GLN A 341 -17.69 38.72 -2.73
C GLN A 341 -18.21 39.94 -3.46
N VAL A 342 -18.10 41.09 -2.80
CA VAL A 342 -18.29 42.41 -3.41
C VAL A 342 -17.09 43.28 -3.03
N ASN A 343 -16.37 43.79 -4.03
CA ASN A 343 -15.09 44.48 -3.88
C ASN A 343 -14.10 43.70 -2.98
N GLY A 344 -14.01 42.38 -3.18
CA GLY A 344 -13.09 41.50 -2.46
C GLY A 344 -13.50 41.14 -1.03
N LYS A 345 -14.61 41.68 -0.50
CA LYS A 345 -15.13 41.33 0.84
C LYS A 345 -16.21 40.25 0.73
N LEU A 346 -16.13 39.21 1.56
CA LEU A 346 -17.14 38.14 1.61
C LEU A 346 -18.49 38.68 2.13
N ARG A 347 -19.56 38.46 1.36
CA ARG A 347 -20.91 38.97 1.68
C ARG A 347 -21.96 37.88 1.81
N ALA A 348 -21.84 36.80 1.05
CA ALA A 348 -22.73 35.64 1.15
C ALA A 348 -22.04 34.39 0.62
N THR A 349 -22.78 33.29 0.65
CA THR A 349 -22.45 32.05 -0.05
C THR A 349 -23.66 31.62 -0.87
N VAL A 350 -23.43 30.95 -2.00
CA VAL A 350 -24.48 30.27 -2.78
C VAL A 350 -24.13 28.80 -2.91
N VAL A 351 -25.14 27.95 -2.84
CA VAL A 351 -25.01 26.51 -3.03
C VAL A 351 -25.34 26.20 -4.49
N ILE A 352 -24.44 25.49 -5.18
CA ILE A 352 -24.64 25.08 -6.57
C ILE A 352 -24.28 23.62 -6.75
N GLN A 353 -24.86 22.99 -7.77
CA GLN A 353 -24.44 21.67 -8.19
C GLN A 353 -23.06 21.71 -8.88
N LYS A 354 -22.19 20.74 -8.61
CA LYS A 354 -20.80 20.68 -9.09
C LYS A 354 -20.73 20.59 -10.61
N SER A 355 -21.69 19.92 -11.24
CA SER A 355 -21.83 19.93 -12.71
C SER A 355 -21.96 21.35 -13.29
N LYS A 356 -22.53 22.28 -12.51
CA LYS A 356 -22.77 23.67 -12.90
C LYS A 356 -21.58 24.59 -12.63
N ILE A 357 -20.46 24.09 -12.13
CA ILE A 357 -19.23 24.89 -11.89
C ILE A 357 -18.80 25.69 -13.12
N LYS A 358 -18.99 25.15 -14.34
CA LYS A 358 -18.59 25.84 -15.56
C LYS A 358 -19.64 26.85 -16.06
N ASN A 359 -20.84 26.87 -15.48
CA ASN A 359 -21.93 27.76 -15.88
C ASN A 359 -21.89 29.07 -15.07
N GLN A 360 -20.97 29.97 -15.42
CA GLN A 360 -20.82 31.26 -14.74
C GLN A 360 -22.12 32.06 -14.67
N LYS A 361 -22.92 32.09 -15.75
CA LYS A 361 -24.17 32.88 -15.81
C LYS A 361 -25.18 32.45 -14.75
N GLU A 362 -25.37 31.15 -14.59
CA GLU A 362 -26.30 30.62 -13.58
C GLU A 362 -25.85 30.95 -12.15
N ILE A 363 -24.54 30.92 -11.90
CA ILE A 363 -23.96 31.25 -10.59
C ILE A 363 -24.07 32.75 -10.31
N GLU A 364 -23.90 33.58 -11.35
CA GLU A 364 -24.17 35.02 -11.28
C GLU A 364 -25.63 35.28 -10.91
N GLU A 365 -26.57 34.65 -11.60
CA GLU A 365 -28.01 34.81 -11.33
C GLU A 365 -28.38 34.38 -9.90
N LEU A 366 -27.86 33.25 -9.43
CA LEU A 366 -28.05 32.79 -8.04
C LEU A 366 -27.49 33.78 -7.03
N SER A 367 -26.32 34.34 -7.33
CA SER A 367 -25.64 35.33 -6.47
C SER A 367 -26.39 36.66 -6.42
N LEU A 368 -26.94 37.12 -7.56
CA LEU A 368 -27.73 38.35 -7.66
C LEU A 368 -29.12 38.21 -7.04
N LYS A 369 -29.67 37.00 -7.00
CA LYS A 369 -30.92 36.70 -6.29
C LYS A 369 -30.77 36.73 -4.77
N ASN A 370 -29.55 36.59 -4.24
CA ASN A 370 -29.29 36.59 -2.80
C ASN A 370 -29.47 38.00 -2.19
N ASP A 371 -30.43 38.13 -1.26
CA ASP A 371 -30.79 39.43 -0.68
C ASP A 371 -29.66 40.09 0.13
N LYS A 372 -28.70 39.30 0.66
CA LYS A 372 -27.51 39.87 1.31
C LYS A 372 -26.61 40.56 0.30
N ILE A 373 -26.53 40.06 -0.94
CA ILE A 373 -25.69 40.62 -2.00
C ILE A 373 -26.32 41.88 -2.60
N LYS A 374 -27.64 41.88 -2.84
CA LYS A 374 -28.36 43.04 -3.38
C LYS A 374 -28.11 44.33 -2.60
N LYS A 375 -28.02 44.24 -1.25
CA LYS A 375 -27.74 45.39 -0.38
C LYS A 375 -26.40 46.07 -0.64
N TYR A 376 -25.43 45.33 -1.19
CA TYR A 376 -24.10 45.86 -1.49
C TYR A 376 -23.95 46.26 -2.97
N LEU A 377 -24.92 45.96 -3.83
CA LEU A 377 -24.87 46.31 -5.25
C LEU A 377 -25.58 47.65 -5.50
N THR A 378 -24.83 48.74 -5.52
CA THR A 378 -25.30 50.10 -5.86
C THR A 378 -25.36 50.33 -7.39
N GLY A 379 -25.85 49.34 -8.15
CA GLY A 379 -25.95 49.37 -9.61
C GLY A 379 -25.38 48.13 -10.31
N LYS A 380 -25.21 48.20 -11.64
CA LYS A 380 -24.62 47.09 -12.42
C LYS A 380 -23.12 46.95 -12.09
N PRO A 381 -22.62 45.72 -11.81
CA PRO A 381 -21.20 45.48 -11.61
C PRO A 381 -20.38 45.91 -12.83
N LYS A 382 -19.24 46.57 -12.61
CA LYS A 382 -18.29 46.91 -13.70
C LYS A 382 -17.57 45.69 -14.24
N LYS A 383 -17.26 44.74 -13.34
CA LYS A 383 -16.56 43.50 -13.69
C LYS A 383 -16.99 42.40 -12.73
N ILE A 384 -17.17 41.21 -13.28
CA ILE A 384 -17.44 40.00 -12.49
C ILE A 384 -16.26 39.06 -12.69
N ILE A 385 -15.66 38.62 -11.59
CA ILE A 385 -14.55 37.67 -11.60
C ILE A 385 -15.06 36.38 -10.99
N TYR A 386 -15.21 35.36 -11.83
CA TYR A 386 -15.54 34.03 -11.39
C TYR A 386 -14.33 33.10 -11.53
N ILE A 387 -13.95 32.44 -10.44
CA ILE A 387 -12.97 31.36 -10.45
C ILE A 387 -13.75 30.07 -10.22
N PRO A 388 -13.84 29.18 -11.24
CA PRO A 388 -14.62 27.95 -11.18
C PRO A 388 -14.41 27.15 -9.90
N GLY A 389 -15.50 26.89 -9.19
CA GLY A 389 -15.51 26.10 -7.95
C GLY A 389 -14.88 26.79 -6.73
N LYS A 390 -14.38 28.03 -6.85
CA LYS A 390 -13.66 28.72 -5.77
C LYS A 390 -14.37 29.97 -5.27
N ILE A 391 -14.71 30.90 -6.16
CA ILE A 391 -15.26 32.20 -5.75
C ILE A 391 -15.91 32.95 -6.90
N ILE A 392 -16.90 33.78 -6.58
CA ILE A 392 -17.39 34.84 -7.47
C ILE A 392 -17.26 36.20 -6.79
N ASN A 393 -16.67 37.18 -7.47
CA ASN A 393 -16.45 38.52 -6.95
C ASN A 393 -17.05 39.56 -7.89
N PHE A 394 -17.95 40.38 -7.36
CA PHE A 394 -18.56 41.51 -8.04
C PHE A 394 -17.77 42.78 -7.74
N ILE A 395 -17.20 43.39 -8.78
CA ILE A 395 -16.51 44.68 -8.67
C ILE A 395 -17.52 45.78 -8.96
N ILE A 396 -17.80 46.58 -7.93
CA ILE A 396 -18.59 47.81 -7.97
C ILE A 396 -17.66 48.99 -7.75
N ASN A 397 -18.04 50.17 -8.25
CA ASN A 397 -17.20 51.39 -8.25
C ASN A 397 -16.39 51.60 -6.97
#